data_AF-A0A5B7Y116-F1
#
_entry.id   AF-A0A5B7Y116-F1
#
_cell.length_a   1.000
_cell.length_b   1.000
_cell.length_c   1.000
_cell.angle_alpha   90.00
_cell.angle_beta   90.00
_cell.angle_gamma   90.00
#
_symmetry.space_group_name_H-M   'P 1'
#
loop_
_entity.id
_entity.type
_entity.pdbx_description
1 polymer ?
#
loop_
_entity_poly.entity_id
_entity_poly.type
_entity_poly.pdbx_seq_one_letter_code
_entity_poly.pdbx_strand_id
1 'polypeptide(L)'
;MTVAKKTVSQDTRATNEVAKARQKRDEVERMPLKRMGKTETITVDDYDGPKDYTFFFPGLKKAHNLVDFARMGNGVIDNTTYNEGLMKTVIVEPKTDWDYWDEHDGYGKVMDEADRFLGEWLRK
;
A
#
# COMPACT_ATOMS: atom_id res chain seq x y z
N MET A 1 -48.71 -17.79 18.84
CA MET A 1 -47.32 -18.20 19.16
C MET A 1 -46.44 -16.96 19.07
N THR A 2 -45.85 -16.57 20.20
CA THR A 2 -45.15 -15.30 20.42
C THR A 2 -43.65 -15.50 20.12
N VAL A 3 -43.08 -14.75 19.18
CA VAL A 3 -41.64 -14.85 18.87
C VAL A 3 -40.86 -13.91 19.80
N ALA A 4 -40.01 -14.51 20.63
CA ALA A 4 -39.20 -13.85 21.64
C ALA A 4 -38.13 -12.93 21.01
N LYS A 5 -38.07 -11.69 21.49
CA LYS A 5 -36.94 -10.76 21.28
C LYS A 5 -35.67 -11.39 21.82
N LYS A 6 -34.71 -11.70 20.94
CA LYS A 6 -33.37 -12.16 21.35
C LYS A 6 -32.53 -10.93 21.69
N THR A 7 -32.43 -10.66 22.99
CA THR A 7 -31.53 -9.68 23.59
C THR A 7 -30.09 -9.99 23.17
N VAL A 8 -29.47 -9.10 22.40
CA VAL A 8 -28.04 -9.16 22.07
C VAL A 8 -27.28 -8.87 23.36
N SER A 9 -26.45 -9.84 23.80
CA SER A 9 -25.68 -9.76 25.04
C SER A 9 -24.66 -8.61 24.99
N GLN A 10 -24.34 -8.04 26.15
CA GLN A 10 -23.41 -6.92 26.29
C GLN A 10 -22.00 -7.22 25.74
N ASP A 11 -21.63 -8.50 25.59
CA ASP A 11 -20.35 -8.94 25.04
C ASP A 11 -20.13 -8.58 23.57
N THR A 12 -21.21 -8.43 22.78
CA THR A 12 -21.09 -8.09 21.34
C THR A 12 -20.84 -6.60 21.11
N ARG A 13 -21.11 -5.74 22.10
CA ARG A 13 -20.76 -4.31 22.03
C ARG A 13 -19.30 -4.05 22.36
N ALA A 14 -18.73 -4.82 23.29
CA ALA A 14 -17.33 -4.70 23.66
C ALA A 14 -16.39 -5.03 22.49
N THR A 15 -16.77 -5.97 21.62
CA THR A 15 -15.93 -6.38 20.48
C THR A 15 -15.84 -5.33 19.36
N ASN A 16 -16.90 -4.57 19.13
CA ASN A 16 -16.92 -3.53 18.10
C ASN A 16 -16.17 -2.26 18.53
N GLU A 17 -16.20 -1.92 19.82
CA GLU A 17 -15.43 -0.81 20.38
C GLU A 17 -13.92 -1.11 20.35
N VAL A 18 -13.51 -2.36 20.62
CA VAL A 18 -12.10 -2.79 20.50
C VAL A 18 -11.63 -2.77 19.05
N ALA A 19 -12.52 -3.06 18.09
CA ALA A 19 -12.21 -2.94 16.66
C ALA A 19 -12.05 -1.48 16.22
N LYS A 20 -12.92 -0.56 16.69
CA LYS A 20 -12.79 0.88 16.43
C LYS A 20 -11.60 1.53 17.16
N ALA A 21 -11.27 1.06 18.36
CA ALA A 21 -10.09 1.50 19.09
C ALA A 21 -8.78 1.03 18.43
N ARG A 22 -8.79 -0.09 17.68
CA ARG A 22 -7.65 -0.50 16.84
C ARG A 22 -7.45 0.38 15.60
N GLN A 23 -8.51 1.00 15.07
CA GLN A 23 -8.40 1.98 13.98
C GLN A 23 -7.88 3.33 14.47
N LYS A 24 -8.12 3.67 15.74
CA LYS A 24 -7.45 4.78 16.44
C LYS A 24 -6.15 4.34 17.11
N ARG A 25 -5.33 3.52 16.45
CA ARG A 25 -3.93 3.43 16.88
C ARG A 25 -3.26 4.70 16.43
N ASP A 26 -2.77 5.42 17.42
CA ASP A 26 -1.89 6.54 17.29
C ASP A 26 -0.91 6.32 16.14
N GLU A 27 -0.71 7.39 15.39
CA GLU A 27 0.30 7.64 14.35
C GLU A 27 1.76 7.42 14.83
N VAL A 28 1.93 6.74 15.96
CA VAL A 28 3.12 6.69 16.82
C VAL A 28 3.53 5.23 16.98
N GLU A 29 4.03 4.68 15.90
CA GLU A 29 5.22 3.83 15.82
C GLU A 29 5.21 3.26 14.40
N ARG A 30 5.52 4.11 13.42
CA ARG A 30 6.14 3.63 12.17
C ARG A 30 7.40 2.92 12.62
N MET A 31 7.29 1.63 12.95
CA MET A 31 8.39 0.79 13.40
C MET A 31 9.54 1.10 12.45
N PRO A 32 10.74 1.48 12.94
CA PRO A 32 11.85 1.70 12.04
C PRO A 32 12.01 0.36 11.34
N LEU A 33 11.65 0.30 10.05
CA LEU A 33 11.85 -0.85 9.22
C LEU A 33 13.37 -1.07 9.24
N LYS A 34 13.84 -1.84 10.21
CA LYS A 34 15.22 -2.32 10.32
C LYS A 34 15.40 -3.45 9.30
N ARG A 35 14.75 -3.31 8.14
CA ARG A 35 14.99 -4.01 6.91
C ARG A 35 15.94 -3.08 6.18
N MET A 36 17.20 -3.49 6.05
CA MET A 36 18.33 -2.76 5.47
C MET A 36 18.02 -2.23 4.05
N GLY A 37 17.20 -1.19 3.94
CA GLY A 37 16.70 -0.64 2.70
C GLY A 37 16.20 0.78 2.95
N LYS A 38 16.37 1.62 1.94
CA LYS A 38 16.06 3.04 2.00
C LYS A 38 14.55 3.21 1.86
N THR A 39 13.98 4.09 2.66
CA THR A 39 12.55 4.42 2.66
C THR A 39 12.34 5.89 2.31
N GLU A 40 11.27 6.18 1.57
CA GLU A 40 10.81 7.54 1.29
C GLU A 40 9.31 7.60 1.55
N THR A 41 8.84 8.68 2.18
CA THR A 41 7.41 8.90 2.36
C THR A 41 7.02 10.11 1.53
N ILE A 42 5.92 9.98 0.78
CA ILE A 42 5.33 11.04 0.00
C ILE A 42 3.90 11.28 0.48
N THR A 43 3.43 12.52 0.36
CA THR A 43 2.03 12.86 0.60
C THR A 43 1.38 13.17 -0.75
N VAL A 44 0.28 12.48 -1.05
CA VAL A 44 -0.50 12.66 -2.28
C VAL A 44 -1.92 13.06 -1.90
N ASP A 45 -2.39 14.15 -2.48
CA ASP A 45 -3.77 14.59 -2.34
C ASP A 45 -4.70 13.61 -3.05
N ASP A 46 -5.54 12.92 -2.27
CA ASP A 46 -6.62 12.03 -2.72
C ASP A 46 -7.96 12.78 -2.59
N TYR A 47 -9.02 12.26 -3.21
CA TYR A 47 -10.36 12.84 -3.15
C TYR A 47 -10.88 12.96 -1.70
N ASP A 48 -10.56 11.98 -0.86
CA ASP A 48 -10.90 11.95 0.57
C ASP A 48 -9.93 12.76 1.46
N GLY A 49 -8.90 13.38 0.87
CA GLY A 49 -7.90 14.19 1.57
C GLY A 49 -6.45 13.70 1.34
N PRO A 50 -5.45 14.42 1.86
CA PRO A 50 -4.05 14.04 1.70
C PRO A 50 -3.75 12.69 2.36
N LYS A 51 -3.14 11.78 1.61
CA LYS A 51 -2.68 10.47 2.08
C LYS A 51 -1.17 10.33 1.97
N ASP A 52 -0.59 9.78 3.02
CA ASP A 52 0.82 9.43 3.07
C ASP A 52 1.06 8.04 2.50
N TYR A 53 1.97 7.95 1.53
CA TYR A 53 2.46 6.71 0.95
C TYR A 53 3.93 6.53 1.32
N THR A 54 4.30 5.35 1.82
CA THR A 54 5.67 4.97 2.17
C THR A 54 6.19 3.96 1.16
N PHE A 55 7.30 4.35 0.52
CA PHE A 55 8.07 3.54 -0.40
C PHE A 55 9.28 2.95 0.29
N PHE A 56 9.64 1.73 -0.13
CA PHE A 56 10.81 1.02 0.34
C PHE A 56 11.52 0.39 -0.84
N PHE A 57 12.85 0.53 -0.87
CA PHE A 57 13.63 -0.11 -1.91
C PHE A 57 13.84 -1.60 -1.60
N PRO A 58 13.31 -2.54 -2.42
CA PRO A 58 13.35 -3.96 -2.12
C PRO A 58 14.73 -4.61 -2.32
N GLY A 59 15.72 -3.85 -2.80
CA GLY A 59 17.06 -4.31 -3.16
C GLY A 59 17.24 -4.52 -4.67
N LEU A 60 18.47 -4.42 -5.16
CA LEU A 60 18.81 -4.45 -6.60
C LEU A 60 18.25 -5.69 -7.32
N LYS A 61 18.42 -6.88 -6.74
CA LYS A 61 17.94 -8.13 -7.34
C LYS A 61 16.42 -8.13 -7.54
N LYS A 62 15.67 -7.63 -6.55
CA LYS A 62 14.20 -7.56 -6.65
C LYS A 62 13.75 -6.47 -7.61
N ALA A 63 14.43 -5.33 -7.63
CA ALA A 63 14.18 -4.24 -8.56
C ALA A 63 14.41 -4.67 -10.03
N HIS A 64 15.50 -5.38 -10.32
CA HIS A 64 15.72 -5.95 -11.65
C HIS A 64 14.68 -7.00 -12.01
N ASN A 65 14.38 -7.93 -11.08
CA ASN A 65 13.34 -8.93 -11.31
C ASN A 65 11.97 -8.30 -11.60
N LEU A 66 11.64 -7.16 -10.97
CA LEU A 66 10.40 -6.42 -11.24
C LEU A 66 10.34 -5.98 -12.71
N VAL A 67 11.39 -5.30 -13.18
CA VAL A 67 11.46 -4.79 -14.57
C VAL A 67 11.50 -5.95 -15.57
N ASP A 68 12.27 -7.00 -15.26
CA ASP A 68 12.40 -8.18 -16.13
C ASP A 68 11.10 -8.98 -16.19
N PHE A 69 10.34 -9.08 -15.10
CA PHE A 69 9.04 -9.75 -15.08
C PHE A 69 7.97 -8.97 -15.84
N ALA A 70 8.04 -7.64 -15.82
CA ALA A 70 7.15 -6.79 -16.60
C ALA A 70 7.50 -6.74 -18.09
N ARG A 71 8.69 -7.16 -18.50
CA ARG A 71 9.08 -7.24 -19.91
C ARG A 71 8.41 -8.43 -20.59
N MET A 72 7.55 -8.13 -21.55
CA MET A 72 6.99 -9.14 -22.44
C MET A 72 8.06 -9.63 -23.44
N GLY A 73 7.85 -10.80 -24.04
CA GLY A 73 8.80 -11.42 -24.98
C GLY A 73 9.09 -10.59 -26.25
N ASN A 74 8.32 -9.53 -26.51
CA ASN A 74 8.54 -8.55 -27.57
C ASN A 74 9.40 -7.35 -27.14
N GLY A 75 9.92 -7.34 -25.91
CA GLY A 75 10.73 -6.26 -25.35
C GLY A 75 9.94 -5.06 -24.84
N VAL A 76 8.60 -5.08 -24.94
CA VAL A 76 7.72 -4.04 -24.40
C VAL A 76 7.44 -4.33 -22.92
N ILE A 77 7.45 -3.30 -22.10
CA ILE A 77 7.06 -3.40 -20.69
C ILE A 77 5.54 -3.37 -20.63
N ASP A 78 4.95 -4.41 -20.03
CA ASP A 78 3.56 -4.38 -19.62
C ASP A 78 3.43 -3.51 -18.37
N ASN A 79 2.87 -2.32 -18.56
CA ASN A 79 2.66 -1.35 -17.49
C ASN A 79 1.74 -1.89 -16.39
N THR A 80 0.79 -2.77 -16.71
CA THR A 80 -0.08 -3.38 -15.70
C THR A 80 0.77 -4.28 -14.80
N THR A 81 1.49 -5.24 -15.36
CA THR A 81 2.39 -6.11 -14.58
C THR A 81 3.45 -5.31 -13.81
N TYR A 82 4.00 -4.25 -14.42
CA TYR A 82 4.99 -3.39 -13.77
C TYR A 82 4.42 -2.67 -12.54
N ASN A 83 3.28 -1.99 -12.70
CA ASN A 83 2.66 -1.21 -11.64
C ASN A 83 2.14 -2.12 -10.52
N GLU A 84 1.65 -3.32 -10.86
CA GLU A 84 1.30 -4.34 -9.87
C GLU A 84 2.51 -4.76 -9.03
N GLY A 85 3.66 -4.93 -9.67
CA GLY A 85 4.88 -5.24 -8.95
C GLY A 85 5.42 -4.07 -8.13
N LEU A 86 5.27 -2.81 -8.57
CA LEU A 86 5.57 -1.62 -7.77
C LEU A 86 4.71 -1.59 -6.50
N MET A 87 3.38 -1.80 -6.63
CA MET A 87 2.46 -1.89 -5.50
C MET A 87 2.84 -2.99 -4.50
N LYS A 88 3.25 -4.15 -4.99
CA LYS A 88 3.61 -5.30 -4.14
C LYS A 88 4.96 -5.16 -3.45
N THR A 89 5.93 -4.52 -4.10
CA THR A 89 7.34 -4.56 -3.67
C THR A 89 7.88 -3.23 -3.18
N VAL A 90 7.51 -2.12 -3.83
CA VAL A 90 8.00 -0.77 -3.55
C VAL A 90 7.06 -0.05 -2.60
N ILE A 91 5.75 -0.12 -2.82
CA ILE A 91 4.76 0.51 -1.94
C ILE A 91 4.52 -0.40 -0.72
N VAL A 92 4.94 0.08 0.45
CA VAL A 92 4.80 -0.69 1.69
C VAL A 92 3.49 -0.37 2.37
N GLU A 93 3.18 0.93 2.48
CA GLU A 93 2.02 1.46 3.19
C GLU A 93 1.46 2.69 2.46
N PRO A 94 0.13 2.84 2.35
CA PRO A 94 -0.87 1.79 2.50
C PRO A 94 -0.65 0.63 1.51
N LYS A 95 -1.22 -0.54 1.81
CA LYS A 95 -1.22 -1.65 0.84
C LYS A 95 -2.16 -1.28 -0.29
N THR A 96 -1.57 -1.05 -1.46
CA THR A 96 -2.28 -0.65 -2.68
C THR A 96 -2.41 -1.86 -3.59
N ASP A 97 -3.56 -1.98 -4.23
CA ASP A 97 -3.90 -2.93 -5.27
C ASP A 97 -4.82 -2.24 -6.28
N TRP A 98 -5.18 -2.94 -7.36
CA TRP A 98 -6.04 -2.38 -8.41
C TRP A 98 -7.40 -1.94 -7.86
N ASP A 99 -7.99 -2.74 -6.98
CA ASP A 99 -9.29 -2.44 -6.35
C ASP A 99 -9.20 -1.17 -5.47
N TYR A 100 -8.09 -0.96 -4.75
CA TYR A 100 -7.85 0.26 -3.98
C TYR A 100 -7.85 1.49 -4.88
N TRP A 101 -7.25 1.43 -6.07
CA TRP A 101 -7.17 2.57 -6.98
C TRP A 101 -8.45 2.83 -7.78
N ASP A 102 -9.35 1.85 -7.88
CA ASP A 102 -10.70 2.08 -8.41
C ASP A 102 -11.54 2.95 -7.45
N GLU A 103 -11.23 2.93 -6.16
CA GLU A 103 -11.89 3.73 -5.12
C GLU A 103 -11.12 5.00 -4.71
N HIS A 104 -9.86 5.15 -5.13
CA HIS A 104 -8.97 6.23 -4.69
C HIS A 104 -8.23 6.91 -5.83
N ASP A 105 -8.16 8.24 -5.75
CA ASP A 105 -7.43 9.06 -6.69
C ASP A 105 -5.93 9.11 -6.34
N GLY A 106 -5.12 9.56 -7.31
CA GLY A 106 -3.69 9.74 -7.11
C GLY A 106 -2.83 8.54 -7.54
N TYR A 107 -3.42 7.47 -8.08
CA TYR A 107 -2.72 6.32 -8.67
C TYR A 107 -1.53 6.75 -9.55
N GLY A 108 -1.76 7.62 -10.52
CA GLY A 108 -0.71 8.06 -11.46
C GLY A 108 0.47 8.69 -10.74
N LYS A 109 0.21 9.63 -9.82
CA LYS A 109 1.25 10.32 -9.05
C LYS A 109 2.02 9.37 -8.14
N VAL A 110 1.33 8.41 -7.50
CA VAL A 110 1.97 7.43 -6.62
C VAL A 110 2.82 6.44 -7.42
N MET A 111 2.36 5.98 -8.59
CA MET A 111 3.14 5.09 -9.46
C MET A 111 4.35 5.80 -10.07
N ASP A 112 4.18 7.03 -10.56
CA ASP A 112 5.28 7.82 -11.13
C ASP A 112 6.38 8.06 -10.09
N GLU A 113 5.99 8.36 -8.85
CA GLU A 113 6.93 8.62 -7.78
C GLU A 113 7.59 7.33 -7.27
N ALA A 114 6.86 6.21 -7.24
CA ALA A 114 7.42 4.90 -6.95
C ALA A 114 8.43 4.45 -8.02
N ASP A 115 8.14 4.70 -9.30
CA ASP A 115 9.06 4.46 -10.42
C ASP A 115 10.30 5.35 -10.34
N ARG A 116 10.12 6.66 -10.10
CA ARG A 116 11.22 7.60 -9.87
C ARG A 116 12.13 7.13 -8.75
N PHE A 117 11.54 6.79 -7.60
CA PHE A 117 12.25 6.29 -6.43
C PHE A 117 13.05 5.03 -6.79
N LEU A 118 12.44 4.05 -7.45
CA LEU A 118 13.12 2.83 -7.89
C LEU A 118 14.28 3.13 -8.84
N GLY A 119 14.06 3.99 -9.83
CA GLY A 119 15.03 4.38 -10.86
C GLY A 119 16.20 5.20 -10.31
N GLU A 120 16.00 6.02 -9.28
CA GLU A 120 17.09 6.70 -8.58
C GLU A 120 18.02 5.72 -7.87
N TRP A 121 17.46 4.68 -7.25
CA TRP A 121 18.26 3.65 -6.57
C TRP A 121 18.91 2.65 -7.53
N LEU A 122 18.31 2.40 -8.69
CA LEU A 122 18.90 1.54 -9.74
C LEU A 122 20.09 2.19 -10.45
N ARG A 123 20.17 3.53 -10.48
CA ARG A 123 21.24 4.29 -11.16
C ARG A 123 22.42 4.66 -10.27
N LYS A 124 22.34 4.38 -8.97
CA LYS A 124 23.35 4.75 -7.97
C LYS A 124 24.35 3.64 -7.73
#